data_AF-A0A8I1LGD1-F1
#
_entry.id   AF-A0A8I1LGD1-F1
#
_cell.length_a   1.000
_cell.length_b   1.000
_cell.length_c   1.000
_cell.angle_alpha   90.00
_cell.angle_beta   90.00
_cell.angle_gamma   90.00
#
_symmetry.space_group_name_H-M   'P 1'
#
loop_
_entity.id
_entity.type
_entity.pdbx_description
1 polymer ?
#
loop_
_entity_poly.entity_id
_entity_poly.type
_entity_poly.pdbx_seq_one_letter_code
_entity_poly.pdbx_strand_id
1 'polypeptide(L)'
;MKGNVQDAWDQGYKGEGIAVAVIDSGADPSHKDFQTAPTNPKFSKEDMEKIIKKLGHGRYVSPKFPYVHNMITGDDDQIKENNQDAVKDGSHGQHVSGIIAANGQPDNKNGEYVVGVAPEAQLLFLKYFSDDGTTGDVAEAIYDAVNAGADVISLSLNSAPNVPNLNNADQRAIRYAVDHGVVISVSASNDGNSASNNVSDKDDYYPNSNLGNYKPFSSGDIGDPADSPDAITVAAEKSEQDEDSDMADFTS
;
A
#
# COMPACT_ATOMS: atom_id res chain seq x y z
N MET A 1 -21.47 7.52 -1.77
CA MET A 1 -21.12 7.47 -0.33
C MET A 1 -19.63 7.77 -0.27
N LYS A 2 -19.22 8.90 0.29
CA LYS A 2 -17.81 9.11 0.63
C LYS A 2 -17.50 8.24 1.86
N GLY A 3 -16.30 7.68 1.95
CA GLY A 3 -15.94 6.78 3.04
C GLY A 3 -16.07 7.45 4.40
N ASN A 4 -17.20 7.25 5.08
CA ASN A 4 -17.41 7.77 6.43
C ASN A 4 -16.86 6.78 7.45
N VAL A 5 -15.55 6.85 7.71
CA VAL A 5 -14.88 5.96 8.68
C VAL A 5 -15.33 6.21 10.12
N GLN A 6 -15.89 7.39 10.40
CA GLN A 6 -16.36 7.76 11.74
C GLN A 6 -17.50 6.84 12.22
N ASP A 7 -18.44 6.48 11.35
CA ASP A 7 -19.54 5.58 11.72
C ASP A 7 -19.02 4.19 12.12
N ALA A 8 -17.93 3.72 11.50
CA ALA A 8 -17.29 2.46 11.86
C ALA A 8 -16.57 2.57 13.22
N TRP A 9 -15.86 3.69 13.44
CA TRP A 9 -15.18 3.97 14.70
C TRP A 9 -16.14 4.12 15.88
N ASP A 10 -17.28 4.76 15.66
CA ASP A 10 -18.33 4.94 16.69
C ASP A 10 -18.98 3.60 17.08
N GLN A 11 -18.97 2.63 16.16
CA GLN A 11 -19.36 1.24 16.42
C GLN A 11 -18.23 0.41 17.06
N GLY A 12 -17.04 0.99 17.25
CA GLY A 12 -15.89 0.33 17.88
C GLY A 12 -15.01 -0.46 16.91
N TYR A 13 -15.15 -0.27 15.59
CA TYR A 13 -14.31 -0.92 14.59
C TYR A 13 -13.14 0.00 14.21
N LYS A 14 -11.98 -0.16 14.86
CA LYS A 14 -10.78 0.66 14.59
C LYS A 14 -9.57 -0.16 14.13
N GLY A 15 -9.73 -1.47 13.95
CA GLY A 15 -8.67 -2.37 13.47
C GLY A 15 -8.03 -3.23 14.55
N GLU A 16 -8.59 -3.25 15.76
CA GLU A 16 -8.16 -4.13 16.84
C GLU A 16 -8.14 -5.60 16.39
N GLY A 17 -7.06 -6.31 16.71
CA GLY A 17 -6.88 -7.72 16.35
C GLY A 17 -6.62 -7.98 14.86
N ILE A 18 -6.45 -6.94 14.04
CA ILE A 18 -6.19 -7.05 12.61
C ILE A 18 -4.73 -6.69 12.29
N ALA A 19 -4.13 -7.44 11.36
CA ALA A 19 -2.84 -7.12 10.77
C ALA A 19 -2.99 -6.83 9.27
N VAL A 20 -2.51 -5.66 8.83
CA VAL A 20 -2.49 -5.25 7.43
C VAL A 20 -1.05 -5.32 6.93
N ALA A 21 -0.81 -6.10 5.88
CA ALA A 21 0.47 -6.09 5.19
C ALA A 21 0.52 -4.95 4.17
N VAL A 22 1.63 -4.22 4.15
CA VAL A 22 1.92 -3.15 3.19
C VAL A 22 3.16 -3.55 2.42
N ILE A 23 3.02 -3.75 1.11
CA ILE A 23 4.12 -4.11 0.19
C ILE A 23 4.42 -2.87 -0.63
N ASP A 24 5.50 -2.16 -0.29
CA ASP A 24 5.80 -0.83 -0.84
C ASP A 24 7.29 -0.47 -0.74
N SER A 25 7.65 0.76 -1.07
CA SER A 25 9.01 1.33 -1.15
C SER A 25 9.73 1.49 0.18
N GLY A 26 9.03 1.75 1.27
CA GLY A 26 9.66 1.92 2.58
C GLY A 26 8.75 2.62 3.56
N ALA A 27 9.01 2.45 4.85
CA ALA A 27 8.33 3.16 5.93
C ALA A 27 9.30 3.43 7.07
N ASP A 28 9.01 4.44 7.88
CA ASP A 28 9.74 4.75 9.10
C ASP A 28 8.91 4.31 10.33
N PRO A 29 9.16 3.12 10.89
CA PRO A 29 8.45 2.67 12.09
C PRO A 29 8.68 3.55 13.33
N SER A 30 9.68 4.44 13.31
CA SER A 30 9.97 5.39 14.39
C SER A 30 9.21 6.71 14.26
N HIS A 31 8.42 6.88 13.19
CA HIS A 31 7.62 8.08 12.96
C HIS A 31 6.62 8.32 14.11
N LYS A 32 6.41 9.60 14.48
CA LYS A 32 5.59 9.99 15.65
C LYS A 32 4.17 9.41 15.61
N ASP A 33 3.57 9.33 14.42
CA ASP A 33 2.19 8.87 14.24
C ASP A 33 2.05 7.33 14.28
N PHE A 34 3.16 6.61 14.44
CA PHE A 34 3.18 5.15 14.62
C PHE A 34 3.65 4.71 16.01
N GLN A 35 3.87 5.65 16.93
CA GLN A 35 4.36 5.33 18.28
C GLN A 35 3.25 4.85 19.23
N THR A 36 1.98 5.05 18.88
CA THR A 36 0.85 4.53 19.65
C THR A 36 0.66 3.05 19.35
N ALA A 37 0.88 2.21 20.37
CA ALA A 37 0.64 0.78 20.26
C ALA A 37 -0.87 0.47 20.15
N PRO A 38 -1.26 -0.54 19.36
CA PRO A 38 -2.62 -1.07 19.39
C PRO A 38 -3.04 -1.51 20.79
N THR A 39 -4.29 -1.24 21.15
CA THR A 39 -4.90 -1.61 22.42
C THR A 39 -5.08 -3.12 22.55
N ASN A 40 -5.47 -3.78 21.45
CA ASN A 40 -5.62 -5.23 21.35
C ASN A 40 -4.92 -5.71 20.06
N PRO A 41 -3.59 -5.85 20.07
CA PRO A 41 -2.84 -6.30 18.88
C PRO A 41 -3.17 -7.77 18.56
N LYS A 42 -3.10 -8.13 17.28
CA LYS A 42 -3.23 -9.53 16.83
C LYS A 42 -2.07 -10.39 17.33
N PHE A 43 -0.87 -9.84 17.28
CA PHE A 43 0.38 -10.51 17.62
C PHE A 43 1.08 -9.81 18.77
N SER A 44 1.46 -10.59 19.79
CA SER A 44 2.49 -10.16 20.73
C SER A 44 3.86 -10.21 20.06
N LYS A 45 4.87 -9.63 20.74
CA LYS A 45 6.26 -9.75 20.32
C LYS A 45 6.70 -11.23 20.23
N GLU A 46 6.39 -12.03 21.25
CA GLU A 46 6.76 -13.45 21.28
C GLU A 46 6.08 -14.26 20.18
N ASP A 47 4.84 -13.92 19.82
CA ASP A 47 4.14 -14.58 18.72
C ASP A 47 4.80 -14.26 17.39
N MET A 48 5.12 -12.99 17.15
CA MET A 48 5.75 -12.59 15.91
C MET A 48 7.19 -13.08 15.79
N GLU A 49 7.96 -13.13 16.89
CA GLU A 49 9.30 -13.72 16.88
C GLU A 49 9.29 -15.22 16.50
N LYS A 50 8.24 -15.97 16.87
CA LYS A 50 8.06 -17.37 16.42
C LYS A 50 7.76 -17.44 14.93
N ILE A 51 6.94 -16.53 14.42
CA ILE A 51 6.59 -16.44 12.99
C ILE A 51 7.84 -16.09 12.18
N ILE A 52 8.57 -15.04 12.56
CA ILE A 52 9.85 -14.63 11.97
C ILE A 52 10.83 -15.81 11.95
N LYS A 53 10.98 -16.53 13.06
CA LYS A 53 11.85 -17.72 13.12
C LYS A 53 11.42 -18.83 12.15
N LYS A 54 10.11 -19.00 11.92
CA LYS A 54 9.58 -19.98 10.99
C LYS A 54 9.79 -19.57 9.54
N LEU A 55 9.63 -18.28 9.22
CA LEU A 55 9.89 -17.71 7.89
C LEU A 55 11.39 -17.71 7.56
N GLY A 56 12.24 -17.51 8.57
CA GLY A 56 13.69 -17.47 8.42
C GLY A 56 14.25 -16.08 8.09
N HIS A 57 13.39 -15.08 7.98
CA HIS A 57 13.71 -13.68 7.69
C HIS A 57 12.69 -12.76 8.38
N GLY A 58 12.96 -11.46 8.38
CA GLY A 58 12.12 -10.44 8.99
C GLY A 58 12.57 -10.07 10.40
N ARG A 59 12.07 -8.92 10.87
CA ARG A 59 12.41 -8.35 12.17
C ARG A 59 11.18 -7.79 12.88
N TYR A 60 11.13 -7.97 14.19
CA TYR A 60 10.18 -7.27 15.04
C TYR A 60 10.70 -5.87 15.38
N VAL A 61 9.87 -4.85 15.17
CA VAL A 61 10.25 -3.46 15.45
C VAL A 61 9.47 -2.89 16.63
N SER A 62 8.14 -2.94 16.58
CA SER A 62 7.27 -2.38 17.61
C SER A 62 5.91 -3.09 17.64
N PRO A 63 5.06 -2.83 18.64
CA PRO A 63 3.69 -3.35 18.60
C PRO A 63 2.90 -2.90 17.37
N LYS A 64 3.24 -1.73 16.80
CA LYS A 64 2.61 -1.20 15.59
C LYS A 64 3.16 -1.84 14.32
N PHE A 65 4.47 -2.09 14.27
CA PHE A 65 5.17 -2.80 13.20
C PHE A 65 5.77 -4.11 13.73
N PRO A 66 4.95 -5.14 13.97
CA PRO A 66 5.44 -6.38 14.55
C PRO A 66 6.31 -7.18 13.57
N TYR A 67 6.16 -6.98 12.26
CA TYR A 67 6.97 -7.62 11.23
C TYR A 67 7.39 -6.60 10.18
N VAL A 68 8.69 -6.57 9.89
CA VAL A 68 9.23 -5.86 8.73
C VAL A 68 10.19 -6.78 7.99
N HIS A 69 10.20 -6.72 6.65
CA HIS A 69 11.21 -7.42 5.85
C HIS A 69 11.63 -6.61 4.63
N ASN A 70 12.94 -6.52 4.36
CA ASN A 70 13.46 -5.94 3.13
C ASN A 70 13.66 -7.06 2.08
N MET A 71 12.75 -7.13 1.11
CA MET A 71 12.74 -8.18 0.08
C MET A 71 13.91 -8.05 -0.92
N ILE A 72 14.55 -6.89 -0.98
CA ILE A 72 15.62 -6.62 -1.96
C ILE A 72 16.97 -7.06 -1.40
N THR A 73 17.32 -6.57 -0.21
CA THR A 73 18.65 -6.76 0.37
C THR A 73 18.68 -7.86 1.44
N GLY A 74 17.51 -8.22 1.99
CA GLY A 74 17.40 -9.03 3.20
C GLY A 74 17.84 -8.31 4.48
N ASP A 75 18.25 -7.04 4.39
CA ASP A 75 18.66 -6.23 5.54
C ASP A 75 17.46 -5.47 6.12
N ASP A 76 16.87 -6.04 7.16
CA ASP A 76 15.68 -5.53 7.84
C ASP A 76 15.95 -4.27 8.68
N ASP A 77 17.19 -3.80 8.77
CA ASP A 77 17.50 -2.46 9.30
C ASP A 77 17.30 -1.36 8.24
N GLN A 78 17.23 -1.74 6.95
CA GLN A 78 17.04 -0.83 5.81
C GLN A 78 15.59 -0.84 5.28
N ILE A 79 14.61 -0.70 6.18
CA ILE A 79 13.18 -0.63 5.82
C ILE A 79 12.75 0.79 5.47
N LYS A 80 13.40 1.77 6.09
CA LYS A 80 13.16 3.18 5.79
C LYS A 80 13.78 3.53 4.43
N GLU A 81 13.01 4.25 3.61
CA GLU A 81 13.49 4.86 2.38
C GLU A 81 14.60 5.88 2.69
N ASN A 82 15.77 5.73 2.07
CA ASN A 82 16.90 6.64 2.27
C ASN A 82 17.23 7.44 1.00
N ASN A 83 16.57 7.17 -0.13
CA ASN A 83 16.65 8.02 -1.30
C ASN A 83 16.19 9.43 -0.94
N GLN A 84 17.12 10.40 -0.98
CA GLN A 84 16.84 11.76 -0.53
C GLN A 84 15.79 12.48 -1.36
N ASP A 85 15.56 12.07 -2.61
CA ASP A 85 14.53 12.68 -3.44
C ASP A 85 13.16 12.07 -3.09
N ALA A 86 13.07 10.75 -2.94
CA ALA A 86 11.85 10.09 -2.43
C ALA A 86 11.48 10.53 -0.99
N VAL A 87 12.48 10.80 -0.14
CA VAL A 87 12.24 11.30 1.23
C VAL A 87 11.78 12.75 1.24
N LYS A 88 12.25 13.60 0.30
CA LYS A 88 11.79 14.99 0.16
C LYS A 88 10.34 15.04 -0.32
N ASP A 89 9.98 14.17 -1.24
CA ASP A 89 8.63 14.12 -1.82
C ASP A 89 7.64 13.32 -0.95
N GLY A 90 8.08 12.81 0.20
CA GLY A 90 7.29 11.95 1.06
C GLY A 90 7.39 10.49 0.62
N SER A 91 8.01 9.66 1.47
CA SER A 91 8.16 8.24 1.19
C SER A 91 6.80 7.59 0.92
N HIS A 92 6.64 6.98 -0.25
CA HIS A 92 5.36 6.45 -0.72
C HIS A 92 4.78 5.39 0.23
N GLY A 93 5.60 4.42 0.65
CA GLY A 93 5.15 3.38 1.59
C GLY A 93 4.82 3.91 2.98
N GLN A 94 5.51 4.97 3.44
CA GLN A 94 5.19 5.66 4.67
C GLN A 94 3.81 6.32 4.59
N HIS A 95 3.53 6.97 3.44
CA HIS A 95 2.26 7.63 3.19
C HIS A 95 1.10 6.63 3.14
N VAL A 96 1.25 5.54 2.37
CA VAL A 96 0.29 4.42 2.31
C VAL A 96 0.04 3.84 3.71
N SER A 97 1.10 3.55 4.47
CA SER A 97 0.99 3.06 5.84
C SER A 97 0.24 4.04 6.75
N GLY A 98 0.41 5.34 6.52
CA GLY A 98 -0.27 6.41 7.25
C GLY A 98 -1.77 6.41 7.02
N ILE A 99 -2.20 6.33 5.75
CA ILE A 99 -3.61 6.23 5.35
C ILE A 99 -4.26 5.01 6.01
N ILE A 100 -3.56 3.87 6.03
CA ILE A 100 -4.09 2.63 6.58
C ILE A 100 -4.22 2.71 8.10
N ALA A 101 -3.12 3.01 8.81
CA ALA A 101 -3.07 2.75 10.24
C ALA A 101 -2.26 3.77 11.05
N ALA A 102 -2.02 5.01 10.60
CA ALA A 102 -1.49 6.02 11.52
C ALA A 102 -2.40 6.13 12.76
N ASN A 103 -1.80 6.27 13.94
CA ASN A 103 -2.50 6.49 15.20
C ASN A 103 -1.83 7.65 15.94
N GLY A 104 -1.68 8.75 15.21
CA GLY A 104 -1.14 9.99 15.73
C GLY A 104 -1.99 10.51 16.88
N GLN A 105 -1.33 11.04 17.89
CA GLN A 105 -1.98 11.62 19.05
C GLN A 105 -1.77 13.13 19.03
N PRO A 106 -2.75 13.91 19.55
CA PRO A 106 -2.55 15.33 19.76
C PRO A 106 -1.30 15.57 20.61
N ASP A 107 -0.39 16.42 20.14
CA ASP A 107 0.73 16.89 20.95
C ASP A 107 0.50 18.33 21.42
N ASN A 108 1.16 18.72 22.51
CA ASN A 108 1.06 20.07 23.08
C ASN A 108 1.85 21.12 22.26
N LYS A 109 2.29 20.80 21.03
CA LYS A 109 3.19 21.63 20.21
C LYS A 109 2.56 22.09 18.90
N ASN A 110 1.23 22.27 18.88
CA ASN A 110 0.45 22.59 17.67
C ASN A 110 0.58 21.54 16.55
N GLY A 111 1.04 20.31 16.86
CA GLY A 111 1.37 19.32 15.85
C GLY A 111 0.13 18.72 15.20
N GLU A 112 -0.01 18.93 13.90
CA GLU A 112 -0.88 18.11 13.06
C GLU A 112 -0.49 16.64 13.23
N TYR A 113 -1.50 15.79 13.38
CA TYR A 113 -1.34 14.35 13.52
C TYR A 113 -2.26 13.66 12.53
N VAL A 114 -1.83 12.49 12.08
CA VAL A 114 -2.58 11.68 11.12
C VAL A 114 -3.19 10.50 11.85
N VAL A 115 -4.46 10.24 11.56
CA VAL A 115 -5.17 9.02 11.98
C VAL A 115 -5.60 8.31 10.70
N GLY A 116 -5.09 7.10 10.50
CA GLY A 116 -5.46 6.25 9.38
C GLY A 116 -6.83 5.62 9.57
N VAL A 117 -7.34 4.93 8.56
CA VAL A 117 -8.67 4.28 8.55
C VAL A 117 -8.83 3.25 9.67
N ALA A 118 -7.78 2.48 9.94
CA ALA A 118 -7.74 1.43 10.97
C ALA A 118 -6.58 1.70 11.96
N PRO A 119 -6.69 2.72 12.84
CA PRO A 119 -5.59 3.17 13.68
C PRO A 119 -5.13 2.13 14.71
N GLU A 120 -5.94 1.14 15.04
CA GLU A 120 -5.61 0.06 15.98
C GLU A 120 -5.09 -1.21 15.28
N ALA A 121 -4.99 -1.23 13.95
CA ALA A 121 -4.39 -2.36 13.22
C ALA A 121 -2.85 -2.40 13.37
N GLN A 122 -2.27 -3.60 13.30
CA GLN A 122 -0.83 -3.77 13.14
C GLN A 122 -0.43 -3.71 11.66
N LEU A 123 0.77 -3.20 11.38
CA LEU A 123 1.34 -3.12 10.03
C LEU A 123 2.45 -4.16 9.85
N LEU A 124 2.28 -5.08 8.91
CA LEU A 124 3.34 -6.00 8.46
C LEU A 124 3.98 -5.38 7.22
N PHE A 125 5.19 -4.82 7.32
CA PHE A 125 5.76 -4.04 6.23
C PHE A 125 6.77 -4.85 5.43
N LEU A 126 6.55 -5.00 4.12
CA LEU A 126 7.49 -5.64 3.21
C LEU A 126 8.01 -4.59 2.23
N LYS A 127 9.30 -4.25 2.36
CA LYS A 127 9.95 -3.32 1.42
C LYS A 127 10.22 -4.04 0.10
N TYR A 128 9.51 -3.63 -0.93
CA TYR A 128 9.49 -4.20 -2.28
C TYR A 128 10.25 -3.36 -3.31
N PHE A 129 10.32 -2.04 -3.15
CA PHE A 129 11.19 -1.19 -3.99
C PHE A 129 12.46 -0.84 -3.23
N SER A 130 13.60 -0.92 -3.89
CA SER A 130 14.83 -0.29 -3.40
C SER A 130 14.91 1.17 -3.83
N ASP A 131 15.79 1.87 -3.13
CA ASP A 131 16.13 3.27 -3.34
C ASP A 131 16.67 3.57 -4.75
N ASP A 132 17.14 2.54 -5.49
CA ASP A 132 17.64 2.61 -6.86
C ASP A 132 16.66 2.14 -7.95
N GLY A 133 15.42 1.81 -7.57
CA GLY A 133 14.36 1.39 -8.49
C GLY A 133 14.34 -0.12 -8.81
N THR A 134 15.17 -0.92 -8.16
CA THR A 134 15.06 -2.39 -8.23
C THR A 134 13.82 -2.85 -7.48
N THR A 135 13.10 -3.80 -8.06
CA THR A 135 11.88 -4.36 -7.49
C THR A 135 12.11 -5.79 -6.98
N GLY A 136 11.36 -6.16 -5.94
CA GLY A 136 11.30 -7.53 -5.45
C GLY A 136 10.42 -8.42 -6.33
N ASP A 137 10.15 -9.63 -5.86
CA ASP A 137 9.16 -10.53 -6.44
C ASP A 137 7.81 -10.32 -5.74
N VAL A 138 6.78 -9.90 -6.50
CA VAL A 138 5.46 -9.55 -5.94
C VAL A 138 4.79 -10.80 -5.37
N ALA A 139 4.89 -11.92 -6.07
CA ALA A 139 4.33 -13.17 -5.63
C ALA A 139 4.97 -13.61 -4.31
N GLU A 140 6.30 -13.53 -4.19
CA GLU A 140 7.01 -13.84 -2.94
C GLU A 140 6.54 -12.95 -1.78
N ALA A 141 6.44 -11.64 -1.98
CA ALA A 141 5.97 -10.72 -0.96
C ALA A 141 4.53 -11.01 -0.51
N ILE A 142 3.64 -11.40 -1.42
CA ILE A 142 2.28 -11.83 -1.08
C ILE A 142 2.30 -13.12 -0.26
N TYR A 143 3.10 -14.13 -0.66
CA TYR A 143 3.22 -15.36 0.11
C TYR A 143 3.75 -15.09 1.52
N ASP A 144 4.78 -14.26 1.66
CA ASP A 144 5.35 -13.90 2.96
C ASP A 144 4.37 -13.10 3.81
N ALA A 145 3.60 -12.17 3.24
CA ALA A 145 2.54 -11.47 3.96
C ALA A 145 1.47 -12.43 4.52
N VAL A 146 1.01 -13.38 3.71
CA VAL A 146 0.05 -14.41 4.16
C VAL A 146 0.67 -15.30 5.24
N ASN A 147 1.92 -15.74 5.05
CA ASN A 147 2.61 -16.63 6.00
C ASN A 147 3.01 -15.90 7.30
N ALA A 148 3.21 -14.58 7.25
CA ALA A 148 3.36 -13.70 8.41
C ALA A 148 2.03 -13.46 9.14
N GLY A 149 0.91 -13.85 8.54
CA GLY A 149 -0.42 -13.84 9.15
C GLY A 149 -1.20 -12.55 8.92
N ALA A 150 -1.00 -11.87 7.80
CA ALA A 150 -1.84 -10.75 7.38
C ALA A 150 -3.32 -11.16 7.24
N ASP A 151 -4.23 -10.25 7.58
CA ASP A 151 -5.67 -10.35 7.26
C ASP A 151 -6.00 -9.59 5.97
N VAL A 152 -5.26 -8.51 5.71
CA VAL A 152 -5.39 -7.66 4.53
C VAL A 152 -4.01 -7.40 3.95
N ILE A 153 -3.88 -7.39 2.63
CA ILE A 153 -2.68 -6.97 1.91
C ILE A 153 -3.03 -5.72 1.09
N SER A 154 -2.24 -4.66 1.24
CA SER A 154 -2.26 -3.48 0.39
C SER A 154 -1.07 -3.54 -0.57
N LEU A 155 -1.37 -3.57 -1.86
CA LEU A 155 -0.41 -3.52 -2.96
C LEU A 155 -0.59 -2.19 -3.72
N SER A 156 0.36 -1.29 -3.56
CA SER A 156 0.38 -0.02 -4.31
C SER A 156 1.42 -0.10 -5.43
N LEU A 157 1.25 -1.11 -6.29
CA LEU A 157 2.11 -1.37 -7.44
C LEU A 157 1.29 -1.93 -8.60
N ASN A 158 1.70 -1.61 -9.80
CA ASN A 158 1.17 -2.19 -11.03
C ASN A 158 2.33 -2.38 -12.03
N SER A 159 2.05 -3.18 -13.05
CA SER A 159 2.82 -3.22 -14.27
C SER A 159 2.00 -2.60 -15.41
N ALA A 160 2.70 -2.10 -16.44
CA ALA A 160 2.05 -1.57 -17.63
C ALA A 160 1.05 -2.59 -18.22
N PRO A 161 -0.09 -2.13 -18.76
CA PRO A 161 -1.13 -3.02 -19.25
C PRO A 161 -0.57 -3.98 -20.29
N ASN A 162 -0.80 -5.27 -20.05
CA ASN A 162 -0.43 -6.34 -20.95
C ASN A 162 -1.67 -7.20 -21.27
N VAL A 163 -1.52 -8.22 -22.12
CA VAL A 163 -2.58 -9.21 -22.27
C VAL A 163 -2.67 -10.00 -20.96
N PRO A 164 -3.82 -9.96 -20.23
CA PRO A 164 -3.92 -10.56 -18.91
C PRO A 164 -3.50 -12.03 -18.94
N ASN A 165 -2.52 -12.38 -18.10
CA ASN A 165 -2.14 -13.77 -17.86
C ASN A 165 -2.55 -14.16 -16.44
N LEU A 166 -3.81 -14.55 -16.31
CA LEU A 166 -4.44 -14.96 -15.04
C LEU A 166 -3.84 -16.23 -14.40
N ASN A 167 -2.77 -16.78 -15.00
CA ASN A 167 -2.02 -17.93 -14.49
C ASN A 167 -0.53 -17.62 -14.26
N ASN A 168 -0.11 -16.35 -14.22
CA ASN A 168 1.26 -16.01 -13.87
C ASN A 168 1.52 -16.20 -12.36
N ALA A 169 2.71 -15.82 -11.88
CA ALA A 169 3.06 -15.99 -10.47
C ALA A 169 2.21 -15.10 -9.55
N ASP A 170 2.03 -13.83 -9.91
CA ASP A 170 1.37 -12.81 -9.09
C ASP A 170 -0.13 -13.12 -8.94
N GLN A 171 -0.79 -13.51 -10.02
CA GLN A 171 -2.19 -13.95 -10.02
C GLN A 171 -2.41 -15.20 -9.16
N ARG A 172 -1.47 -16.15 -9.19
CA ARG A 172 -1.51 -17.32 -8.29
C ARG A 172 -1.27 -16.95 -6.84
N ALA A 173 -0.42 -15.97 -6.57
CA ALA A 173 -0.17 -15.49 -5.21
C ALA A 173 -1.39 -14.75 -4.65
N ILE A 174 -2.07 -13.93 -5.46
CA ILE A 174 -3.37 -13.34 -5.12
C ILE A 174 -4.39 -14.43 -4.79
N ARG A 175 -4.53 -15.43 -5.67
CA ARG A 175 -5.43 -16.57 -5.45
C ARG A 175 -5.13 -17.27 -4.13
N TYR A 176 -3.84 -17.52 -3.87
CA TYR A 176 -3.39 -18.12 -2.62
C TYR A 176 -3.79 -17.27 -1.41
N ALA A 177 -3.59 -15.95 -1.43
CA ALA A 177 -3.98 -15.08 -0.33
C ALA A 177 -5.49 -15.18 -0.04
N VAL A 178 -6.31 -15.08 -1.07
CA VAL A 178 -7.78 -15.17 -0.96
C VAL A 178 -8.23 -16.54 -0.45
N ASP A 179 -7.64 -17.63 -0.96
CA ASP A 179 -7.93 -19.00 -0.51
C ASP A 179 -7.52 -19.22 0.97
N HIS A 180 -6.64 -18.38 1.52
CA HIS A 180 -6.25 -18.36 2.94
C HIS A 180 -7.02 -17.33 3.78
N GLY A 181 -8.06 -16.72 3.22
CA GLY A 181 -8.93 -15.76 3.90
C GLY A 181 -8.35 -14.36 4.02
N VAL A 182 -7.32 -14.04 3.24
CA VAL A 182 -6.68 -12.72 3.20
C VAL A 182 -7.31 -11.88 2.10
N VAL A 183 -7.77 -10.68 2.45
CA VAL A 183 -8.28 -9.71 1.46
C VAL A 183 -7.11 -8.97 0.83
N ILE A 184 -7.11 -8.80 -0.48
CA ILE A 184 -6.08 -8.04 -1.17
C ILE A 184 -6.66 -6.84 -1.90
N SER A 185 -6.07 -5.67 -1.65
CA SER A 185 -6.40 -4.39 -2.27
C SER A 185 -5.23 -3.96 -3.16
N VAL A 186 -5.51 -3.66 -4.43
CA VAL A 186 -4.50 -3.30 -5.43
C VAL A 186 -4.88 -1.97 -6.10
N SER A 187 -3.93 -1.07 -6.35
CA SER A 187 -4.19 0.18 -7.08
C SER A 187 -4.45 -0.04 -8.57
N ALA A 188 -5.34 0.76 -9.16
CA ALA A 188 -5.79 0.61 -10.55
C ALA A 188 -4.88 1.25 -11.62
N SER A 189 -3.72 1.80 -11.23
CA SER A 189 -2.80 2.65 -12.04
C SER A 189 -3.18 4.14 -12.14
N ASN A 190 -2.15 4.98 -12.32
CA ASN A 190 -2.20 6.41 -12.62
C ASN A 190 -1.95 6.75 -14.11
N ASP A 191 -1.78 5.76 -14.99
CA ASP A 191 -1.55 5.96 -16.44
C ASP A 191 -2.77 6.56 -17.18
N GLY A 192 -3.93 6.58 -16.53
CA GLY A 192 -5.17 7.15 -17.04
C GLY A 192 -5.81 6.30 -18.15
N ASN A 193 -5.28 6.39 -19.37
CA ASN A 193 -5.74 5.60 -20.51
C ASN A 193 -4.62 5.47 -21.53
N SER A 194 -4.75 4.52 -22.46
CA SER A 194 -3.68 4.11 -23.40
C SER A 194 -3.07 5.21 -24.29
N ALA A 195 -3.60 6.43 -24.28
CA ALA A 195 -3.07 7.58 -25.01
C ALA A 195 -2.61 8.77 -24.13
N SER A 196 -2.67 8.64 -22.80
CA SER A 196 -2.26 9.70 -21.87
C SER A 196 -0.73 9.93 -21.83
N ASN A 197 0.06 8.89 -22.12
CA ASN A 197 1.52 8.92 -21.97
C ASN A 197 2.27 9.66 -23.11
N ASN A 198 1.56 10.23 -24.10
CA ASN A 198 2.16 10.86 -25.29
C ASN A 198 1.75 12.32 -25.53
N VAL A 199 1.21 13.01 -24.54
CA VAL A 199 0.77 14.40 -24.74
C VAL A 199 1.84 15.36 -24.21
N SER A 200 2.57 16.01 -25.12
CA SER A 200 3.47 17.12 -24.80
C SER A 200 2.72 18.38 -24.34
N ASP A 201 1.39 18.38 -24.45
CA ASP A 201 0.51 19.50 -24.16
C ASP A 201 -0.69 19.01 -23.33
N LYS A 202 -0.49 18.89 -22.01
CA LYS A 202 -1.46 18.32 -21.06
C LYS A 202 -2.77 19.11 -20.99
N ASP A 203 -2.76 20.38 -21.42
CA ASP A 203 -3.92 21.28 -21.33
C ASP A 203 -5.01 20.98 -22.39
N ASP A 204 -4.68 20.29 -23.49
CA ASP A 204 -5.60 20.02 -24.61
C ASP A 204 -6.00 18.52 -24.78
N TYR A 205 -5.55 17.64 -23.88
CA TYR A 205 -5.93 16.23 -23.89
C TYR A 205 -7.08 15.92 -22.93
N TYR A 206 -8.24 15.64 -23.51
CA TYR A 206 -9.37 15.04 -22.82
C TYR A 206 -10.10 14.08 -23.77
N PRO A 207 -10.82 13.08 -23.25
CA PRO A 207 -11.56 12.13 -24.08
C PRO A 207 -12.50 12.86 -25.06
N ASN A 208 -12.36 12.58 -26.36
CA ASN A 208 -13.05 13.23 -27.49
C ASN A 208 -12.57 14.64 -27.90
N SER A 209 -11.39 15.12 -27.46
CA SER A 209 -10.76 16.31 -28.06
C SER A 209 -10.20 16.02 -29.47
N ASN A 210 -9.80 17.05 -30.22
CA ASN A 210 -9.18 16.89 -31.53
C ASN A 210 -7.84 16.11 -31.47
N LEU A 211 -7.10 16.23 -30.35
CA LEU A 211 -5.88 15.45 -30.07
C LEU A 211 -6.21 14.08 -29.45
N GLY A 212 -7.31 13.98 -28.70
CA GLY A 212 -7.85 12.73 -28.12
C GLY A 212 -8.77 11.93 -29.04
N ASN A 213 -8.74 12.16 -30.36
CA ASN A 213 -9.65 11.52 -31.32
C ASN A 213 -9.20 10.11 -31.78
N TYR A 214 -8.19 9.54 -31.13
CA TYR A 214 -7.92 8.11 -31.22
C TYR A 214 -9.01 7.39 -30.42
N LYS A 215 -9.90 6.66 -31.11
CA LYS A 215 -10.88 5.76 -30.49
C LYS A 215 -10.34 4.34 -30.53
N PRO A 216 -9.45 3.95 -29.61
CA PRO A 216 -8.97 2.58 -29.59
C PRO A 216 -10.12 1.63 -29.30
N PHE A 217 -10.00 0.41 -29.80
CA PHE A 217 -10.92 -0.67 -29.46
C PHE A 217 -10.92 -0.96 -27.94
N SER A 218 -9.78 -0.74 -27.27
CA SER A 218 -9.62 -0.80 -25.81
C SER A 218 -8.69 0.33 -25.36
N SER A 219 -9.09 1.08 -24.33
CA SER A 219 -8.31 2.19 -23.74
C SER A 219 -7.96 1.97 -22.27
N GLY A 220 -8.25 0.78 -21.72
CA GLY A 220 -7.97 0.46 -20.32
C GLY A 220 -6.47 0.36 -20.05
N ASP A 221 -6.08 0.77 -18.85
CA ASP A 221 -4.69 0.78 -18.37
C ASP A 221 -4.45 -0.12 -17.14
N ILE A 222 -5.47 -0.85 -16.70
CA ILE A 222 -5.32 -1.79 -15.58
C ILE A 222 -4.40 -2.93 -16.03
N GLY A 223 -3.28 -3.10 -15.34
CA GLY A 223 -2.32 -4.17 -15.56
C GLY A 223 -2.20 -5.11 -14.36
N ASP A 224 -1.29 -6.07 -14.48
CA ASP A 224 -1.00 -7.04 -13.42
C ASP A 224 -0.30 -6.35 -12.23
N PRO A 225 -0.67 -6.64 -10.97
CA PRO A 225 -1.62 -7.66 -10.54
C PRO A 225 -3.06 -7.16 -10.31
N ALA A 226 -3.36 -5.91 -10.69
CA ALA A 226 -4.65 -5.25 -10.49
C ALA A 226 -5.75 -5.75 -11.45
N ASP A 227 -5.41 -6.50 -12.50
CA ASP A 227 -6.34 -7.18 -13.40
C ASP A 227 -6.86 -8.51 -12.82
N SER A 228 -6.44 -8.89 -11.61
CA SER A 228 -6.87 -10.12 -10.96
C SER A 228 -8.36 -10.11 -10.60
N PRO A 229 -9.12 -11.17 -10.96
CA PRO A 229 -10.54 -11.26 -10.60
C PRO A 229 -10.76 -11.54 -9.10
N ASP A 230 -9.72 -11.98 -8.39
CA ASP A 230 -9.80 -12.35 -6.97
C ASP A 230 -9.40 -11.17 -6.05
N ALA A 231 -8.89 -10.07 -6.61
CA ALA A 231 -8.48 -8.87 -5.87
C ALA A 231 -9.53 -7.74 -5.90
N ILE A 232 -9.42 -6.81 -4.95
CA ILE A 232 -10.15 -5.54 -4.97
C ILE A 232 -9.27 -4.49 -5.63
N THR A 233 -9.61 -4.10 -6.85
CA THR A 233 -8.90 -3.05 -7.58
C THR A 233 -9.50 -1.68 -7.29
N VAL A 234 -8.65 -0.74 -6.85
CA VAL A 234 -9.08 0.56 -6.32
C VAL A 234 -8.64 1.69 -7.25
N ALA A 235 -9.62 2.41 -7.79
CA ALA A 235 -9.41 3.67 -8.50
C ALA A 235 -9.42 4.86 -7.51
N ALA A 236 -8.88 5.99 -7.94
CA ALA A 236 -8.84 7.21 -7.15
C ALA A 236 -9.92 8.23 -7.57
N GLU A 237 -10.39 9.01 -6.60
CA GLU A 237 -11.22 10.20 -6.81
C GLU A 237 -10.56 11.37 -6.06
N LYS A 238 -10.57 12.58 -6.63
CA LYS A 238 -10.09 13.78 -5.93
C LYS A 238 -10.98 14.07 -4.73
N SER A 239 -10.39 14.43 -3.60
CA SER A 239 -11.16 14.87 -2.44
C SER A 239 -11.87 16.19 -2.77
N GLU A 240 -13.00 16.47 -2.11
CA GLU A 240 -13.75 17.74 -2.28
C GLU A 240 -13.00 18.95 -1.69
N GLN A 241 -11.82 18.72 -1.09
CA GLN A 241 -11.10 19.67 -0.24
C GLN A 241 -9.79 20.18 -0.86
N ASP A 242 -9.65 20.11 -2.18
CA ASP A 242 -9.00 21.12 -3.04
C ASP A 242 -8.30 20.49 -4.24
N GLU A 243 -8.45 21.14 -5.40
CA GLU A 243 -7.65 20.90 -6.60
C GLU A 243 -6.15 21.21 -6.39
N ASP A 244 -5.77 21.68 -5.19
CA ASP A 244 -4.43 22.04 -4.72
C ASP A 244 -3.91 21.12 -3.58
N SER A 245 -4.57 19.98 -3.32
CA SER A 245 -4.14 19.03 -2.30
C SER A 245 -2.88 18.25 -2.75
N ASP A 246 -1.83 18.23 -1.93
CA ASP A 246 -0.60 17.43 -2.15
C ASP A 246 -0.91 15.94 -2.44
N MET A 247 -2.08 15.44 -2.02
CA MET A 247 -2.57 14.08 -2.27
C MET A 247 -2.80 13.74 -3.75
N ALA A 248 -2.91 14.75 -4.62
CA ALA A 248 -3.14 14.54 -6.05
C ALA A 248 -1.95 13.89 -6.78
N ASP A 249 -0.73 14.09 -6.28
CA ASP A 249 0.50 13.58 -6.89
C ASP A 249 0.94 12.21 -6.32
N PHE A 250 0.27 11.72 -5.26
CA PHE A 250 0.61 10.46 -4.58
C PHE A 250 -0.11 9.22 -5.12
N THR A 251 -0.83 9.33 -6.23
CA THR A 251 -1.49 8.16 -6.83
C THR A 251 -0.50 7.37 -7.69
N SER A 252 -0.31 6.10 -7.37
CA SER A 252 0.36 5.09 -8.23
C SER A 252 -0.49 4.69 -9.42
#